data_AF-F0X4E0-F1
#
_entry.id   AF-F0X4E0-F1
#
_cell.length_a   1.000
_cell.length_b   1.000
_cell.length_c   1.000
_cell.angle_alpha   90.00
_cell.angle_beta   90.00
_cell.angle_gamma   90.00
#
_symmetry.space_group_name_H-M   'P 1'
#
loop_
_entity.id
_entity.type
_entity.pdbx_description
1 polymer ?
#
loop_
_entity_poly.entity_id
_entity_poly.type
_entity_poly.pdbx_seq_one_letter_code
_entity_poly.pdbx_strand_id
1 'polypeptide(L)'
;MCVHMGLLLGVGAHMQELRRVRSGCLSENDNMVTMHDILDAQYMLDNYRDESYLRRIISPLELLLTDLPRIVVKDSCVNAICYGAKLMIPGVLRFDNGIDVGTEVVMMTTKGEAIAIGVAQMTTAVIASVDHGVVAIIKRVIMERDTYDMRWGHGPRASEKKKLILGGKLDKHGKPNEQTPESWLKYEGYIPKLTGDHDDQNDEGKDITGSGLESESNS
;
A
#
# COMPACT_ATOMS: atom_id res chain seq x y z
N MET A 1 -25.36 -19.76 -28.88
CA MET A 1 -26.67 -19.08 -28.72
C MET A 1 -27.47 -19.08 -30.03
N CYS A 2 -26.97 -18.52 -31.14
CA CYS A 2 -27.71 -18.45 -32.42
C CYS A 2 -28.18 -19.83 -32.95
N VAL A 3 -27.33 -20.86 -32.86
CA VAL A 3 -27.72 -22.24 -33.23
C VAL A 3 -28.85 -22.78 -32.34
N HIS A 4 -28.81 -22.51 -31.02
CA HIS A 4 -29.88 -22.95 -30.12
C HIS A 4 -31.21 -22.25 -30.42
N MET A 5 -31.16 -20.97 -30.79
CA MET A 5 -32.34 -20.23 -31.24
C MET A 5 -32.92 -20.83 -32.53
N GLY A 6 -32.06 -21.24 -33.47
CA GLY A 6 -32.46 -21.93 -34.69
C GLY A 6 -33.08 -23.31 -34.46
N LEU A 7 -32.58 -24.07 -33.47
CA LEU A 7 -33.17 -25.35 -33.06
C LEU A 7 -34.54 -25.14 -32.42
N LEU A 8 -34.71 -24.10 -31.60
CA LEU A 8 -35.97 -23.80 -30.92
C LEU A 8 -37.06 -23.34 -31.90
N LEU A 9 -36.68 -22.63 -32.96
CA LEU A 9 -37.58 -22.21 -34.03
C LEU A 9 -37.83 -23.31 -35.09
N GLY A 10 -37.10 -24.43 -35.05
CA GLY A 10 -37.26 -25.56 -35.98
C GLY A 10 -36.78 -25.32 -37.42
N VAL A 11 -36.36 -24.10 -37.76
CA VAL A 11 -35.90 -23.70 -39.11
C VAL A 11 -34.38 -23.75 -39.29
N GLY A 12 -33.62 -23.94 -38.21
CA GLY A 12 -32.16 -23.87 -38.22
C GLY A 12 -31.66 -22.41 -38.32
N ALA A 13 -30.57 -22.09 -37.63
CA ALA A 13 -29.95 -20.76 -37.68
C ALA A 13 -28.44 -20.86 -37.47
N HIS A 14 -27.72 -19.93 -38.09
CA HIS A 14 -26.28 -19.75 -37.92
C HIS A 14 -25.97 -18.26 -37.71
N MET A 15 -24.81 -17.96 -37.14
CA MET A 15 -24.41 -16.58 -36.88
C MET A 15 -23.86 -15.97 -38.17
N GLN A 16 -24.56 -14.97 -38.72
CA GLN A 16 -24.17 -14.30 -39.96
C GLN A 16 -23.04 -13.30 -39.71
N GLU A 17 -23.25 -12.37 -38.76
CA GLU A 17 -22.31 -11.34 -38.39
C GLU A 17 -22.32 -11.13 -36.88
N LEU A 18 -21.19 -10.69 -36.33
CA LEU A 18 -21.07 -10.35 -34.92
C LEU A 18 -20.16 -9.14 -34.75
N ARG A 19 -20.69 -8.10 -34.09
CA ARG A 19 -19.94 -6.92 -33.68
C ARG A 19 -19.99 -6.80 -32.16
N ARG A 20 -18.83 -6.66 -31.53
CA ARG A 20 -18.72 -6.43 -30.08
C ARG A 20 -18.85 -4.94 -29.80
N VAL A 21 -19.95 -4.52 -29.17
CA VAL A 21 -20.25 -3.12 -28.83
C VAL A 21 -19.65 -2.66 -27.49
N ARG A 22 -19.28 -3.60 -26.62
CA ARG A 22 -18.70 -3.34 -25.30
C ARG A 22 -17.73 -4.44 -24.88
N SER A 23 -16.66 -4.07 -24.18
CA SER A 23 -15.72 -4.96 -23.52
C SER A 23 -15.30 -4.38 -22.17
N GLY A 24 -15.78 -4.98 -21.08
CA GLY A 24 -15.57 -4.43 -19.74
C GLY A 24 -16.21 -3.04 -19.61
N CYS A 25 -15.45 -2.09 -19.09
CA CYS A 25 -15.85 -0.69 -18.94
C CYS A 25 -15.79 0.12 -20.25
N LEU A 26 -15.21 -0.41 -21.34
CA LEU A 26 -15.07 0.30 -22.62
C LEU A 26 -16.20 -0.04 -23.58
N SER A 27 -16.90 0.97 -24.08
CA SER A 27 -17.90 0.86 -25.14
C SER A 27 -17.41 1.46 -26.46
N GLU A 28 -18.16 1.26 -27.54
CA GLU A 28 -17.85 1.85 -28.84
C GLU A 28 -17.91 3.39 -28.88
N ASN A 29 -18.55 4.00 -27.88
CA ASN A 29 -18.60 5.45 -27.74
C ASN A 29 -17.38 6.00 -26.98
N ASP A 30 -16.61 5.14 -26.32
CA ASP A 30 -15.52 5.52 -25.43
C ASP A 30 -14.17 5.42 -26.15
N ASN A 31 -13.87 6.43 -26.98
CA ASN A 31 -12.60 6.58 -27.70
C ASN A 31 -12.22 5.37 -28.58
N MET A 32 -13.17 4.87 -29.37
CA MET A 32 -12.91 3.83 -30.38
C MET A 32 -12.04 4.39 -31.52
N VAL A 33 -10.89 3.76 -31.74
CA VAL A 33 -9.92 4.16 -32.76
C VAL A 33 -9.77 3.07 -33.82
N THR A 34 -9.44 3.48 -35.03
CA THR A 34 -9.18 2.57 -36.15
C THR A 34 -7.68 2.34 -36.34
N MET A 35 -7.31 1.30 -37.10
CA MET A 35 -5.90 1.05 -37.43
C MET A 35 -5.27 2.17 -38.27
N HIS A 36 -6.10 2.92 -39.02
CA HIS A 36 -5.64 4.07 -39.81
C HIS A 36 -5.21 5.22 -38.88
N ASP A 37 -5.99 5.49 -37.84
CA ASP A 37 -5.66 6.55 -36.86
C ASP A 37 -4.31 6.26 -36.16
N ILE A 38 -4.03 4.99 -35.85
CA ILE A 38 -2.77 4.57 -35.24
C ILE A 38 -1.58 4.83 -36.18
N LEU A 39 -1.72 4.51 -37.47
CA LEU A 39 -0.70 4.74 -38.48
C LEU A 39 -0.40 6.24 -38.62
N ASP A 40 -1.45 7.06 -38.70
CA ASP A 40 -1.34 8.51 -38.85
C ASP A 40 -0.70 9.15 -37.61
N ALA A 41 -1.08 8.70 -36.41
CA ALA A 41 -0.48 9.20 -35.18
C ALA A 41 1.00 8.86 -35.07
N GLN A 42 1.41 7.65 -35.46
CA GLN A 42 2.82 7.27 -35.50
C GLN A 42 3.60 8.13 -36.51
N TYR A 43 3.04 8.35 -37.71
CA TYR A 43 3.65 9.21 -38.72
C TYR A 43 3.83 10.65 -38.23
N MET A 44 2.84 11.21 -37.54
CA MET A 44 2.93 12.57 -36.97
C MET A 44 4.04 12.70 -35.92
N LEU A 45 4.18 11.68 -35.08
CA LEU A 45 5.26 11.63 -34.08
C LEU A 45 6.64 11.60 -34.76
N ASP A 46 6.82 10.76 -35.78
CA ASP A 46 8.14 10.57 -36.40
C ASP A 46 8.58 11.80 -37.22
N ASN A 47 7.66 12.45 -37.95
CA ASN A 47 8.00 13.56 -38.84
C ASN A 47 7.95 14.93 -38.16
N TYR A 48 6.96 15.16 -37.30
CA TYR A 48 6.71 16.47 -36.71
C TYR A 48 7.05 16.52 -35.22
N ARG A 49 7.38 15.37 -34.59
CA ARG A 49 7.60 15.23 -33.13
C ARG A 49 6.42 15.73 -32.30
N ASP A 50 5.22 15.70 -32.86
CA ASP A 50 4.00 16.04 -32.14
C ASP A 50 3.40 14.78 -31.51
N GLU A 51 3.38 14.73 -30.17
CA GLU A 51 2.83 13.63 -29.39
C GLU A 51 1.32 13.74 -29.15
N SER A 52 0.71 14.88 -29.48
CA SER A 52 -0.67 15.19 -29.10
C SER A 52 -1.66 14.16 -29.66
N TYR A 53 -1.44 13.73 -30.90
CA TYR A 53 -2.32 12.74 -31.54
C TYR A 53 -2.15 11.36 -30.90
N LEU A 54 -0.92 10.93 -30.63
CA LEU A 54 -0.64 9.64 -30.03
C LEU A 54 -1.18 9.53 -28.60
N ARG A 55 -1.03 10.59 -27.80
CA ARG A 55 -1.57 10.67 -26.43
C ARG A 55 -3.10 10.66 -26.37
N ARG A 56 -3.78 11.03 -27.46
CA ARG A 56 -5.25 10.94 -27.57
C ARG A 56 -5.72 9.51 -27.87
N ILE A 57 -4.98 8.79 -28.70
CA ILE A 57 -5.31 7.41 -29.09
C ILE A 57 -5.03 6.44 -27.94
N ILE A 58 -3.88 6.60 -27.28
CA ILE A 58 -3.46 5.73 -26.19
C ILE A 58 -4.10 6.21 -24.88
N SER A 59 -5.07 5.44 -24.39
CA SER A 59 -5.69 5.70 -23.09
C SER A 59 -4.90 5.04 -21.96
N PRO A 60 -4.85 5.67 -20.76
CA PRO A 60 -4.17 5.10 -19.60
C PRO A 60 -4.86 3.81 -19.11
N LEU A 61 -4.09 2.89 -18.54
CA LEU A 61 -4.60 1.57 -18.11
C LEU A 61 -5.59 1.68 -16.95
N GLU A 62 -5.53 2.76 -16.18
CA GLU A 62 -6.41 3.07 -15.05
C GLU A 62 -7.88 3.09 -15.47
N LEU A 63 -8.16 3.40 -16.73
CA LEU A 63 -9.52 3.41 -17.28
C LEU A 63 -10.19 2.03 -17.21
N LEU A 64 -9.40 0.95 -17.27
CA LEU A 64 -9.89 -0.44 -17.18
C LEU A 64 -10.27 -0.85 -15.75
N LEU A 65 -9.88 -0.05 -14.75
CA LEU A 65 -9.98 -0.39 -13.33
C LEU A 65 -11.07 0.41 -12.60
N THR A 66 -11.85 1.20 -13.34
CA THR A 66 -12.88 2.10 -12.80
C THR A 66 -14.04 1.39 -12.12
N ASP A 67 -14.37 0.17 -12.55
CA ASP A 67 -15.46 -0.63 -12.00
C ASP A 67 -15.11 -1.24 -10.62
N LEU A 68 -13.83 -1.29 -10.25
CA LEU A 68 -13.37 -1.94 -9.03
C LEU A 68 -13.32 -0.96 -7.85
N PRO A 69 -13.66 -1.41 -6.63
CA PRO A 69 -13.50 -0.61 -5.41
C PRO A 69 -12.03 -0.22 -5.18
N ARG A 70 -11.82 1.01 -4.72
CA ARG A 70 -10.51 1.63 -4.65
C ARG A 70 -10.01 1.76 -3.21
N ILE A 71 -8.71 1.51 -3.01
CA ILE A 71 -8.02 1.75 -1.75
C ILE A 71 -6.83 2.67 -2.04
N VAL A 72 -6.85 3.88 -1.49
CA VAL A 72 -5.76 4.83 -1.59
C VAL A 72 -4.70 4.48 -0.57
N VAL A 73 -3.49 4.22 -1.05
CA VAL A 73 -2.35 3.79 -0.25
C VAL A 73 -1.41 4.97 0.01
N LYS A 74 -0.80 4.99 1.19
CA LYS A 74 0.26 5.94 1.55
C LYS A 74 1.50 5.72 0.69
N ASP A 75 2.07 6.80 0.15
CA ASP A 75 3.23 6.78 -0.75
C ASP A 75 4.42 5.95 -0.20
N SER A 76 4.64 5.95 1.13
CA SER A 76 5.70 5.17 1.77
C SER A 76 5.57 3.65 1.63
N CYS A 77 4.37 3.16 1.35
CA CYS A 77 4.04 1.74 1.25
C CYS A 77 3.99 1.26 -0.21
N VAL A 78 3.98 2.17 -1.19
CA VAL A 78 3.79 1.87 -2.61
C VAL A 78 4.87 0.92 -3.12
N ASN A 79 6.15 1.25 -2.90
CA ASN A 79 7.23 0.40 -3.42
C ASN A 79 7.21 -1.01 -2.79
N ALA A 80 6.85 -1.12 -1.50
CA ALA A 80 6.71 -2.42 -0.84
C ALA A 80 5.64 -3.30 -1.52
N ILE A 81 4.53 -2.70 -1.94
CA ILE A 81 3.46 -3.38 -2.69
C ILE A 81 3.95 -3.78 -4.08
N CYS A 82 4.77 -2.96 -4.75
CA CYS A 82 5.38 -3.33 -6.04
C CYS A 82 6.29 -4.57 -5.95
N TYR A 83 6.88 -4.83 -4.78
CA TYR A 83 7.62 -6.07 -4.50
C TYR A 83 6.74 -7.25 -4.08
N GLY A 84 5.44 -7.06 -3.93
CA GLY A 84 4.50 -8.12 -3.53
C GLY A 84 4.20 -8.19 -2.03
N ALA A 85 4.54 -7.15 -1.25
CA ALA A 85 4.15 -7.10 0.16
C ALA A 85 2.64 -6.90 0.34
N LYS A 86 2.04 -7.58 1.32
CA LYS A 86 0.61 -7.42 1.64
C LYS A 86 0.32 -5.99 2.11
N LEU A 87 -0.87 -5.48 1.81
CA LEU A 87 -1.31 -4.17 2.29
C LEU A 87 -1.78 -4.30 3.75
N MET A 88 -1.14 -3.55 4.64
CA MET A 88 -1.47 -3.48 6.06
C MET A 88 -2.29 -2.22 6.36
N ILE A 89 -3.06 -2.22 7.45
CA ILE A 89 -3.88 -1.07 7.89
C ILE A 89 -3.08 0.26 7.93
N PRO A 90 -1.85 0.33 8.48
CA PRO A 90 -1.10 1.59 8.52
C PRO A 90 -0.74 2.17 7.15
N GLY A 91 -0.84 1.36 6.09
CA GLY A 91 -0.60 1.77 4.71
C GLY A 91 -1.83 2.36 4.02
N VAL A 92 -3.03 2.25 4.60
CA VAL A 92 -4.27 2.76 4.01
C VAL A 92 -4.46 4.23 4.38
N LEU A 93 -4.75 5.06 3.39
CA LEU A 93 -5.09 6.47 3.57
C LEU A 93 -6.60 6.70 3.45
N ARG A 94 -7.21 6.12 2.40
CA ARG A 94 -8.65 6.20 2.12
C ARG A 94 -9.09 4.88 1.49
N PHE A 95 -10.36 4.54 1.64
CA PHE A 95 -10.95 3.34 1.04
C PHE A 95 -12.36 3.65 0.57
N ASP A 96 -12.81 2.91 -0.45
CA ASP A 96 -14.17 3.01 -0.95
C ASP A 96 -15.16 2.27 -0.02
N ASN A 97 -16.44 2.62 -0.14
CA ASN A 97 -17.50 1.93 0.59
C ASN A 97 -17.90 0.63 -0.12
N GLY A 98 -18.47 -0.31 0.63
CA GLY A 98 -18.98 -1.57 0.05
C GLY A 98 -17.90 -2.61 -0.28
N ILE A 99 -16.74 -2.52 0.36
CA ILE A 99 -15.71 -3.55 0.28
C ILE A 99 -16.12 -4.70 1.21
N ASP A 100 -16.31 -5.88 0.63
CA ASP A 100 -16.57 -7.11 1.35
C ASP A 100 -15.37 -8.06 1.26
N VAL A 101 -15.30 -9.04 2.17
CA VAL A 101 -14.19 -10.00 2.21
C VAL A 101 -14.21 -10.84 0.94
N GLY A 102 -13.06 -10.98 0.29
CA GLY A 102 -12.92 -11.72 -0.97
C GLY A 102 -13.20 -10.91 -2.23
N THR A 103 -13.64 -9.65 -2.12
CA THR A 103 -13.83 -8.78 -3.28
C THR A 103 -12.50 -8.35 -3.89
N GLU A 104 -12.47 -8.17 -5.22
CA GLU A 104 -11.31 -7.63 -5.90
C GLU A 104 -11.26 -6.11 -5.73
N VAL A 105 -10.12 -5.61 -5.28
CA VAL A 105 -9.88 -4.19 -4.98
C VAL A 105 -8.67 -3.68 -5.75
N VAL A 106 -8.71 -2.41 -6.12
CA VAL A 106 -7.58 -1.70 -6.74
C VAL A 106 -6.90 -0.85 -5.70
N MET A 107 -5.59 -1.04 -5.56
CA MET A 107 -4.75 -0.17 -4.75
C MET A 107 -4.22 0.95 -5.63
N MET A 108 -4.44 2.20 -5.22
CA MET A 108 -4.06 3.39 -5.98
C MET A 108 -3.20 4.34 -5.15
N THR A 109 -2.36 5.12 -5.81
CA THR A 109 -1.60 6.21 -5.17
C THR A 109 -2.51 7.41 -4.92
N THR A 110 -2.02 8.40 -4.16
CA THR A 110 -2.69 9.69 -3.98
C THR A 110 -2.86 10.48 -5.29
N LYS A 111 -2.04 10.18 -6.30
CA LYS A 111 -2.10 10.78 -7.64
C LYS A 111 -3.13 10.12 -8.57
N GLY A 112 -3.64 8.95 -8.20
CA GLY A 112 -4.57 8.19 -9.02
C GLY A 112 -3.93 7.11 -9.90
N GLU A 113 -2.64 6.80 -9.71
CA GLU A 113 -1.96 5.74 -10.44
C GLU A 113 -2.36 4.38 -9.87
N ALA A 114 -2.59 3.38 -10.73
CA ALA A 114 -2.90 2.04 -10.28
C ALA A 114 -1.63 1.28 -9.88
N ILE A 115 -1.53 0.89 -8.60
CA ILE A 115 -0.36 0.18 -8.06
C ILE A 115 -0.49 -1.32 -8.36
N ALA A 116 -1.60 -1.90 -7.89
CA ALA A 116 -1.83 -3.33 -7.92
C ALA A 116 -3.31 -3.66 -7.71
N ILE A 117 -3.69 -4.85 -8.15
CA ILE A 117 -4.99 -5.47 -7.87
C ILE A 117 -4.79 -6.48 -6.75
N GLY A 118 -5.70 -6.45 -5.77
CA GLY A 118 -5.68 -7.36 -4.63
C GLY A 118 -7.05 -7.92 -4.31
N VAL A 119 -7.07 -8.89 -3.41
CA VAL A 119 -8.29 -9.46 -2.81
C VAL A 119 -8.40 -8.94 -1.39
N ALA A 120 -9.51 -8.28 -1.08
CA ALA A 120 -9.79 -7.74 0.25
C ALA A 120 -9.91 -8.86 1.28
N GLN A 121 -9.27 -8.67 2.44
CA GLN A 121 -9.34 -9.59 3.58
C GLN A 121 -10.20 -9.02 4.72
N MET A 122 -10.60 -7.76 4.61
CA MET A 122 -11.39 -7.04 5.60
C MET A 122 -12.54 -6.32 4.91
N THR A 123 -13.66 -6.17 5.62
CA THR A 123 -14.78 -5.35 5.17
C THR A 123 -14.52 -3.87 5.44
N THR A 124 -15.23 -2.97 4.76
CA THR A 124 -15.15 -1.52 4.99
C THR A 124 -15.28 -1.14 6.48
N ALA A 125 -16.21 -1.78 7.21
CA ALA A 125 -16.41 -1.51 8.64
C ALA A 125 -15.22 -1.94 9.50
N VAL A 126 -14.61 -3.09 9.17
CA VAL A 126 -13.44 -3.62 9.90
C VAL A 126 -12.22 -2.74 9.63
N ILE A 127 -11.99 -2.31 8.39
CA ILE A 127 -10.88 -1.41 8.02
C ILE A 127 -10.94 -0.10 8.82
N ALA A 128 -12.14 0.40 9.12
CA ALA A 128 -12.32 1.63 9.90
C ALA A 128 -12.12 1.46 11.42
N SER A 129 -12.30 0.25 11.95
CA SER A 129 -12.34 0.00 13.41
C SER A 129 -11.07 -0.60 13.98
N VAL A 130 -10.26 -1.28 13.16
CA VAL A 130 -9.13 -2.08 13.63
C VAL A 130 -7.81 -1.31 13.47
N ASP A 131 -6.94 -1.39 14.48
CA ASP A 131 -5.63 -0.73 14.47
C ASP A 131 -4.52 -1.54 13.75
N HIS A 132 -4.69 -2.87 13.66
CA HIS A 132 -3.69 -3.79 13.14
C HIS A 132 -4.30 -4.87 12.24
N GLY A 133 -3.68 -5.15 11.09
CA GLY A 133 -4.02 -6.32 10.29
C GLY A 133 -3.77 -6.13 8.80
N VAL A 134 -4.08 -7.18 8.04
CA VAL A 134 -3.92 -7.24 6.58
C VAL A 134 -5.22 -6.80 5.93
N VAL A 135 -5.18 -5.74 5.13
CA VAL A 135 -6.34 -5.20 4.42
C VAL A 135 -6.57 -5.93 3.10
N ALA A 136 -5.50 -6.13 2.32
CA ALA A 136 -5.59 -6.80 1.03
C ALA A 136 -4.35 -7.65 0.74
N ILE A 137 -4.59 -8.80 0.11
CA ILE A 137 -3.53 -9.66 -0.42
C ILE A 137 -3.40 -9.35 -1.92
N ILE A 138 -2.17 -9.18 -2.38
CA ILE A 138 -1.91 -8.86 -3.79
C ILE A 138 -2.23 -10.06 -4.67
N LYS A 139 -2.96 -9.81 -5.76
CA LYS A 139 -3.21 -10.76 -6.84
C LYS A 139 -2.31 -10.48 -8.05
N ARG A 140 -2.18 -9.21 -8.44
CA ARG A 140 -1.32 -8.78 -9.56
C ARG A 140 -0.78 -7.37 -9.31
N VAL A 141 0.52 -7.19 -9.49
CA VAL A 141 1.18 -5.87 -9.48
C VAL A 141 1.18 -5.30 -10.89
N ILE A 142 0.89 -4.00 -11.01
CA ILE A 142 0.84 -3.27 -12.29
C ILE A 142 2.00 -2.27 -12.37
N MET A 143 2.20 -1.49 -11.31
CA MET A 143 3.23 -0.47 -11.23
C MET A 143 4.64 -1.08 -11.22
N GLU A 144 5.57 -0.38 -11.87
CA GLU A 144 6.97 -0.79 -11.89
C GLU A 144 7.61 -0.69 -10.50
N ARG A 145 8.67 -1.46 -10.29
CA ARG A 145 9.48 -1.39 -9.07
C ARG A 145 10.29 -0.10 -9.10
N ASP A 146 10.53 0.49 -7.94
CA ASP A 146 11.37 1.70 -7.79
C ASP A 146 10.84 2.98 -8.44
N THR A 147 9.56 3.02 -8.85
CA THR A 147 8.87 4.27 -9.19
C THR A 147 8.75 5.21 -7.98
N TYR A 148 8.69 4.64 -6.78
CA TYR A 148 8.67 5.36 -5.50
C TYR A 148 9.85 4.95 -4.63
N ASP A 149 10.45 5.90 -3.92
CA ASP A 149 11.59 5.65 -3.04
C ASP A 149 11.24 4.63 -1.93
N MET A 150 12.15 3.68 -1.71
CA MET A 150 12.04 2.75 -0.59
C MET A 150 12.24 3.49 0.74
N ARG A 151 11.21 3.52 1.60
CA ARG A 151 11.32 4.04 2.97
C ARG A 151 11.63 2.99 4.03
N TRP A 152 12.26 1.88 3.66
CA TRP A 152 12.86 0.95 4.61
C TRP A 152 13.94 1.64 5.46
N GLY A 153 13.98 1.36 6.77
CA GLY A 153 15.00 1.94 7.66
C GLY A 153 14.81 3.43 8.00
N HIS A 154 13.59 3.96 7.89
CA HIS A 154 13.20 5.27 8.46
C HIS A 154 12.43 5.15 9.79
N GLY A 155 12.36 3.95 10.38
CA GLY A 155 11.75 3.77 11.69
C GLY A 155 12.42 4.63 12.77
N PRO A 156 11.73 4.88 13.91
CA PRO A 156 12.24 5.75 14.97
C PRO A 156 13.68 5.40 15.38
N ARG A 157 13.96 4.11 15.56
CA ARG A 157 15.28 3.58 15.91
C ARG A 157 16.33 3.77 14.83
N ALA A 158 15.98 3.60 13.55
CA ALA A 158 16.93 3.76 12.45
C ALA A 158 17.28 5.25 12.23
N SER A 159 16.31 6.14 12.47
CA SER A 159 16.53 7.58 12.49
C SER A 159 17.35 8.01 13.70
N GLU A 160 17.10 7.46 14.89
CA GLU A 160 17.93 7.68 16.09
C GLU A 160 19.34 7.15 15.92
N LYS A 161 19.51 5.96 15.33
CA LYS A 161 20.83 5.42 14.97
C LYS A 161 21.60 6.41 14.09
N LYS A 162 20.96 6.92 13.04
CA LYS A 162 21.55 7.91 12.14
C LYS A 162 21.88 9.23 12.87
N LYS A 163 21.00 9.72 13.75
CA LYS A 163 21.24 10.91 14.58
C LYS A 163 22.42 10.72 15.55
N LEU A 164 22.53 9.54 16.16
CA LEU A 164 23.60 9.23 17.11
C LEU A 164 24.95 8.99 16.42
N ILE A 165 24.95 8.40 15.22
CA ILE A 165 26.15 8.34 14.36
C ILE A 165 26.59 9.75 13.95
N LEU A 166 25.65 10.61 13.55
CA LEU A 166 25.95 12.01 13.23
C LEU A 166 26.48 12.79 14.44
N GLY A 167 25.93 12.50 15.63
CA GLY A 167 26.38 13.08 16.90
C GLY A 167 27.67 12.48 17.47
N GLY A 168 28.34 11.56 16.75
CA GLY A 168 29.60 10.94 17.19
C GLY A 168 29.47 9.97 18.37
N LYS A 169 28.25 9.73 18.86
CA LYS A 169 27.96 8.85 20.01
C LYS A 169 27.92 7.37 19.63
N LEU A 170 27.97 7.06 18.33
CA LEU A 170 28.11 5.71 17.78
C LEU A 170 29.16 5.70 16.66
N ASP A 171 29.80 4.55 16.47
CA ASP A 171 30.78 4.34 15.40
C ASP A 171 30.13 4.42 14.00
N LYS A 172 30.93 4.58 12.93
CA LYS A 172 30.50 4.66 11.52
C LYS A 172 29.64 3.47 11.08
N HIS A 173 29.82 2.31 11.73
CA HIS A 173 29.05 1.09 11.48
C HIS A 173 27.89 0.88 12.48
N GLY A 174 27.72 1.79 13.44
CA GLY A 174 26.64 1.78 14.42
C GLY A 174 26.83 0.76 15.54
N LYS A 175 28.09 0.50 15.93
CA LYS A 175 28.43 -0.19 17.17
C LYS A 175 28.49 0.80 18.35
N PRO A 176 28.17 0.38 19.58
CA PRO A 176 28.30 1.23 20.77
C PRO A 176 29.77 1.62 21.00
N ASN A 177 29.99 2.89 21.34
CA ASN A 177 31.26 3.43 21.83
C ASN A 177 31.11 3.91 23.29
N GLU A 178 32.17 4.41 23.93
CA GLU A 178 32.15 4.88 25.33
C GLU A 178 31.18 6.06 25.58
N GLN A 179 30.79 6.80 24.54
CA GLN A 179 29.86 7.92 24.61
C GLN A 179 28.41 7.55 24.26
N THR A 180 28.11 6.26 24.12
CA THR A 180 26.75 5.82 23.78
C THR A 180 25.83 6.02 24.99
N PRO A 181 24.69 6.72 24.84
CA PRO A 181 23.75 6.85 25.96
C PRO A 181 23.20 5.48 26.36
N GLU A 182 23.05 5.24 27.66
CA GLU A 182 22.48 3.99 28.20
C GLU A 182 21.10 3.67 27.63
N SER A 183 20.34 4.70 27.21
CA SER A 183 19.04 4.54 26.54
C SER A 183 19.11 3.76 25.23
N TRP A 184 20.26 3.76 24.53
CA TRP A 184 20.48 2.97 23.32
C TRP A 184 20.83 1.50 23.61
N LEU A 185 21.49 1.24 24.75
CA LEU A 185 21.87 -0.10 25.21
C LEU A 185 20.71 -0.83 25.92
N LYS A 186 19.84 -0.10 26.64
CA LYS A 186 18.75 -0.66 27.46
C LYS A 186 17.50 -1.09 26.66
N TYR A 187 17.46 -0.90 25.35
CA TYR A 187 16.29 -1.21 24.52
C TYR A 187 16.24 -2.69 24.10
N GLU A 188 16.18 -3.60 25.07
CA GLU A 188 15.60 -4.92 24.84
C GLU A 188 14.08 -4.74 24.65
N GLY A 189 13.65 -4.67 23.38
CA GLY A 189 12.33 -5.08 22.93
C GLY A 189 11.12 -4.20 23.27
N TYR A 190 10.89 -3.14 22.48
CA TYR A 190 9.49 -2.75 22.19
C TYR A 190 8.95 -3.65 21.07
N ILE A 191 8.72 -4.91 21.42
CA ILE A 191 7.66 -5.68 20.78
C ILE A 191 6.42 -5.28 21.60
N PRO A 192 5.32 -4.80 21.00
CA PRO A 192 4.08 -4.61 21.75
C PRO A 192 3.80 -5.91 22.50
N LYS A 193 3.67 -5.86 23.84
CA LYS A 193 3.31 -7.03 24.64
C LYS A 193 2.01 -7.61 24.06
N LEU A 194 2.13 -8.73 23.35
CA LEU A 194 0.98 -9.54 22.98
C LEU A 194 0.50 -10.20 24.27
N THR A 195 -0.55 -9.62 24.86
CA THR A 195 -1.40 -10.16 25.95
C THR A 195 -0.80 -10.33 27.37
N GLY A 196 -1.52 -9.76 28.36
CA GLY A 196 -1.77 -10.29 29.71
C GLY A 196 -0.71 -10.05 30.79
N ASP A 197 -0.99 -9.12 31.72
CA ASP A 197 -0.23 -8.90 32.96
C ASP A 197 -0.27 -10.12 33.91
N HIS A 198 0.84 -10.32 34.62
CA HIS A 198 0.85 -10.69 36.03
C HIS A 198 2.07 -10.01 36.69
N ASP A 199 1.80 -8.92 37.42
CA ASP A 199 2.73 -8.30 38.35
C ASP A 199 2.81 -9.14 39.62
N ASP A 200 3.98 -9.72 39.91
CA ASP A 200 4.36 -10.10 41.28
C ASP A 200 5.52 -9.20 41.71
N GLN A 201 5.20 -8.22 42.54
CA GLN A 201 6.17 -7.40 43.26
C GLN A 201 6.82 -8.25 44.36
N ASN A 202 8.14 -8.36 44.34
CA ASN A 202 8.95 -8.65 45.51
C ASN A 202 10.33 -8.02 45.32
N ASP A 203 10.55 -6.87 45.97
CA ASP A 203 11.90 -6.40 46.26
C ASP A 203 11.90 -5.78 47.68
N GLU A 204 12.11 -6.65 48.68
CA GLU A 204 12.45 -6.25 50.03
C GLU A 204 13.98 -6.05 50.14
N GLY A 205 14.36 -4.80 50.41
CA GLY A 205 15.36 -4.48 51.43
C GLY A 205 16.84 -4.69 51.11
N LYS A 206 17.56 -3.57 50.92
CA LYS A 206 18.92 -3.40 51.46
C LYS A 206 19.30 -1.93 51.66
N ASP A 207 19.23 -1.56 52.94
CA ASP A 207 20.18 -0.79 53.74
C ASP A 207 20.87 0.44 53.14
N ILE A 208 20.56 1.60 53.75
CA ILE A 208 21.48 2.74 53.83
C ILE A 208 21.63 3.10 55.31
N THR A 209 22.79 2.78 55.88
CA THR A 209 23.26 3.28 57.16
C THR A 209 23.74 4.73 57.03
N GLY A 210 23.25 5.60 57.93
CA GLY A 210 24.15 6.51 58.66
C GLY A 210 24.09 8.02 58.37
N SER A 211 23.61 8.72 59.40
CA SER A 211 24.04 10.04 59.92
C SER A 211 23.44 11.34 59.32
N GLY A 212 22.83 12.13 60.22
CA GLY A 212 22.35 13.49 59.99
C GLY A 212 21.41 13.94 61.12
N LEU A 213 21.97 14.63 62.11
CA LEU A 213 21.38 15.11 63.37
C LEU A 213 20.28 16.19 63.21
N GLU A 214 19.54 16.37 64.32
CA GLU A 214 18.85 17.57 64.81
C GLU A 214 17.42 17.90 64.32
N SER A 215 16.45 17.66 65.21
CA SER A 215 15.34 18.60 65.44
C SER A 215 14.83 18.49 66.89
N GLU A 216 15.13 19.52 67.67
CA GLU A 216 14.41 19.87 68.91
C GLU A 216 13.44 21.02 68.63
N SER A 217 12.36 21.04 69.43
CA SER A 217 11.34 22.09 69.59
C SER A 217 10.32 22.18 68.44
N ASN A 218 9.00 22.24 68.65
CA ASN A 218 8.24 22.75 69.78
C ASN A 218 6.75 22.38 69.60
N SER A 219 6.03 22.29 70.73
CA SER A 219 4.54 22.21 70.91
C SER A 219 3.91 20.83 70.88
#